data_AF-A0A0K8TGB6-F1
#
_entry.id   AF-A0A0K8TGB6-F1
#
_cell.length_a   1.000
_cell.length_b   1.000
_cell.length_c   1.000
_cell.angle_alpha   90.00
_cell.angle_beta   90.00
_cell.angle_gamma   90.00
#
_symmetry.space_group_name_H-M   'P 1'
#
loop_
_entity.id
_entity.type
_entity.pdbx_description
1 polymer ?
#
loop_
_entity_poly.entity_id
_entity_poly.type
_entity_poly.pdbx_seq_one_letter_code
_entity_poly.pdbx_strand_id
1 'polypeptide(L)'
;IDTTAFAMGQGEIFGSRDFVSWFQDNFCTSTFSMFEVACNADITGLVADREYYNSTMIPLFLAHAPAGASVRQVSHYGQVIRFNAFRRFNHNALTNLAVYGRLNPPEYDLSKVTAPSYLHYGLSDKEVNYKDLLLLSNALPNVVGTYKIDRDSFN
;
A
#
# COMPACT_ATOMS: atom_id res chain seq x y z
N ILE A 1 -5.49 -14.40 12.15
CA ILE A 1 -6.20 -13.44 11.27
C ILE A 1 -6.01 -13.85 9.82
N ASP A 2 -4.82 -13.75 9.22
CA ASP A 2 -4.65 -14.08 7.79
C ASP A 2 -5.02 -15.53 7.42
N THR A 3 -4.44 -16.52 8.12
CA THR A 3 -4.78 -17.95 7.93
C THR A 3 -6.24 -18.28 8.23
N THR A 4 -6.82 -17.57 9.18
CA THR A 4 -8.22 -17.75 9.62
C THR A 4 -9.19 -17.16 8.60
N ALA A 5 -8.90 -15.96 8.10
CA ALA A 5 -9.67 -15.28 7.06
C ALA A 5 -9.62 -16.05 5.74
N PHE A 6 -8.44 -16.53 5.33
CA PHE A 6 -8.29 -17.36 4.14
C PHE A 6 -9.06 -18.69 4.27
N ALA A 7 -8.98 -19.37 5.42
CA ALA A 7 -9.73 -20.60 5.67
C ALA A 7 -11.26 -20.40 5.69
N MET A 8 -11.72 -19.20 6.03
CA MET A 8 -13.13 -18.80 6.00
C MET A 8 -13.58 -18.28 4.63
N GLY A 9 -12.73 -18.35 3.60
CA GLY A 9 -13.05 -17.83 2.26
C GLY A 9 -13.02 -16.30 2.14
N GLN A 10 -12.53 -15.61 3.17
CA GLN A 10 -12.40 -14.14 3.24
C GLN A 10 -10.94 -13.69 3.08
N GLY A 11 -10.17 -14.42 2.28
CA GLY A 11 -8.77 -14.08 1.99
C GLY A 11 -8.62 -12.88 1.06
N GLU A 12 -9.65 -12.60 0.25
CA GLU A 12 -9.75 -11.46 -0.65
C GLU A 12 -10.43 -10.27 0.05
N ILE A 13 -9.87 -9.09 -0.17
CA ILE A 13 -10.37 -7.79 0.23
C ILE A 13 -10.50 -6.91 -1.01
N PHE A 14 -11.36 -5.90 -0.99
CA PHE A 14 -11.65 -5.00 -2.11
C PHE A 14 -12.13 -5.68 -3.41
N GLY A 15 -12.56 -6.95 -3.33
CA GLY A 15 -13.22 -7.69 -4.40
C GLY A 15 -14.70 -7.31 -4.54
N SER A 16 -15.39 -7.89 -5.52
CA SER A 16 -16.74 -7.46 -5.92
C SER A 16 -17.76 -7.45 -4.77
N ARG A 17 -18.35 -6.25 -4.55
CA ARG A 17 -19.57 -5.87 -3.80
C ARG A 17 -19.74 -6.35 -2.35
N ASP A 18 -19.64 -7.64 -2.04
CA ASP A 18 -19.96 -8.16 -0.70
C ASP A 18 -18.90 -7.81 0.34
N PHE A 19 -17.63 -7.83 -0.07
CA PHE A 19 -16.53 -7.43 0.80
C PHE A 19 -16.56 -5.94 1.10
N VAL A 20 -16.90 -5.08 0.13
CA VAL A 20 -16.94 -3.62 0.33
C VAL A 20 -17.98 -3.25 1.38
N SER A 21 -19.18 -3.85 1.31
CA SER A 21 -20.20 -3.70 2.37
C SER A 21 -19.71 -4.23 3.72
N TRP A 22 -19.12 -5.43 3.76
CA TRP A 22 -18.58 -5.99 5.00
C TRP A 22 -17.47 -5.13 5.62
N PHE A 23 -16.58 -4.57 4.79
CA PHE A 23 -15.49 -3.71 5.22
C PHE A 23 -16.01 -2.39 5.80
N GLN A 24 -17.01 -1.78 5.13
CA GLN A 24 -17.69 -0.59 5.63
C GLN A 24 -18.34 -0.85 6.99
N ASP A 25 -19.07 -1.96 7.13
CA ASP A 25 -19.78 -2.30 8.36
C ASP A 25 -18.84 -2.58 9.55
N ASN A 26 -17.69 -3.22 9.30
CA ASN A 26 -16.77 -3.66 10.37
C ASN A 26 -15.68 -2.64 10.71
N PHE A 27 -15.26 -1.80 9.76
CA PHE A 27 -14.09 -0.94 9.95
C PHE A 27 -14.37 0.56 9.77
N CYS A 28 -15.54 0.95 9.25
CA CYS A 28 -15.87 2.35 8.95
C CYS A 28 -16.91 2.96 9.90
N THR A 29 -17.30 2.22 10.94
CA THR A 29 -18.29 2.63 11.95
C THR A 29 -17.71 3.42 13.13
N SER A 30 -16.39 3.60 13.20
CA SER A 30 -15.73 4.38 14.26
C SER A 30 -14.82 5.47 13.71
N THR A 31 -14.93 6.68 14.28
CA THR A 31 -14.23 7.93 13.88
C THR A 31 -12.71 7.91 14.11
N PHE A 32 -12.14 6.80 14.60
CA PHE A 32 -10.70 6.63 14.86
C PHE A 32 -10.18 5.29 14.29
N SER A 33 -10.77 4.85 13.18
CA SER A 33 -10.34 3.65 12.49
C SER A 33 -8.95 3.87 11.87
N MET A 34 -8.02 2.92 12.06
CA MET A 34 -6.76 2.91 11.29
C MET A 34 -7.02 2.83 9.77
N PHE A 35 -8.25 2.49 9.38
CA PHE A 35 -8.75 2.44 8.01
C PHE A 35 -9.64 3.65 7.65
N GLU A 36 -9.65 4.71 8.46
CA GLU A 36 -10.44 5.93 8.23
C GLU A 36 -10.23 6.51 6.81
N VAL A 37 -9.02 6.42 6.26
CA VAL A 37 -8.71 6.81 4.87
C VAL A 37 -9.44 5.93 3.86
N ALA A 38 -9.49 4.62 4.07
CA ALA A 38 -10.22 3.67 3.21
C ALA A 38 -11.74 3.74 3.42
N CYS A 39 -12.18 4.24 4.57
CA CYS A 39 -13.58 4.37 4.97
C CYS A 39 -14.24 5.66 4.50
N ASN A 40 -13.47 6.75 4.52
CA ASN A 40 -13.83 8.05 3.93
C ASN A 40 -13.36 8.16 2.48
N ALA A 41 -12.82 7.08 1.93
CA ALA A 41 -12.56 6.99 0.51
C ALA A 41 -13.89 6.86 -0.25
N ASP A 42 -14.51 8.00 -0.58
CA ASP A 42 -14.76 8.22 -2.00
C ASP A 42 -13.43 7.89 -2.72
N ILE A 43 -13.39 7.33 -3.92
CA ILE A 43 -12.09 6.98 -4.57
C ILE A 43 -11.00 8.08 -4.52
N THR A 44 -11.42 9.31 -4.22
CA THR A 44 -10.69 10.50 -3.79
C THR A 44 -10.18 10.56 -2.33
N GLY A 45 -10.09 9.47 -1.56
CA GLY A 45 -9.29 9.42 -0.31
C GLY A 45 -7.81 9.74 -0.58
N LEU A 46 -7.40 9.48 -1.83
CA LEU A 46 -6.38 10.20 -2.59
C LEU A 46 -6.98 11.56 -3.00
N VAL A 47 -6.79 12.62 -2.21
CA VAL A 47 -7.27 13.96 -2.58
C VAL A 47 -6.39 14.50 -3.71
N ALA A 48 -6.49 13.90 -4.90
CA ALA A 48 -6.19 14.67 -6.08
C ALA A 48 -7.17 15.85 -6.02
N ASP A 49 -6.63 17.06 -5.96
CA ASP A 49 -7.40 18.25 -6.21
C ASP A 49 -8.23 18.02 -7.48
N ARG A 50 -9.46 18.56 -7.57
CA ARG A 50 -10.22 18.52 -8.83
C ARG A 50 -9.43 19.15 -9.98
N GLU A 51 -8.39 19.92 -9.66
CA GLU A 51 -7.37 20.38 -10.60
C GLU A 51 -6.68 19.23 -11.38
N TYR A 52 -6.47 18.06 -10.78
CA TYR A 52 -5.55 17.04 -11.32
C TYR A 52 -6.24 15.89 -12.07
N TYR A 53 -7.57 15.83 -12.10
CA TYR A 53 -8.29 14.80 -12.85
C TYR A 53 -9.66 15.28 -13.36
N ASN A 54 -10.12 14.65 -14.44
CA ASN A 54 -11.45 14.92 -14.96
C ASN A 54 -12.52 14.27 -14.06
N SER A 55 -13.17 15.08 -13.24
CA SER A 55 -14.22 14.63 -12.31
C SER A 55 -15.39 13.89 -12.98
N THR A 56 -15.65 14.12 -14.27
CA THR A 56 -16.68 13.37 -15.01
C THR A 56 -16.32 11.89 -15.20
N MET A 57 -15.05 11.52 -15.02
CA MET A 57 -14.55 10.13 -15.12
C MET A 57 -14.63 9.36 -13.79
N ILE A 58 -15.03 10.00 -12.68
CA ILE A 58 -15.16 9.33 -11.37
C ILE A 58 -15.95 8.01 -11.44
N PRO A 59 -17.14 7.95 -12.11
CA PRO A 59 -17.89 6.70 -12.19
C PRO A 59 -17.13 5.57 -12.91
N LEU A 60 -16.27 5.91 -13.87
CA LEU A 60 -15.43 4.94 -14.58
C LEU A 60 -14.33 4.41 -13.66
N PHE A 61 -13.68 5.27 -12.89
CA PHE A 61 -12.68 4.84 -11.91
C PHE A 61 -13.30 3.92 -10.84
N LEU A 62 -14.49 4.28 -10.33
CA LEU A 62 -15.25 3.48 -9.36
C LEU A 62 -15.72 2.13 -9.91
N ALA A 63 -15.89 2.01 -11.23
CA ALA A 63 -16.25 0.75 -11.85
C ALA A 63 -15.08 -0.24 -11.94
N HIS A 64 -13.84 0.25 -11.88
CA HIS A 64 -12.63 -0.55 -12.09
C HIS A 64 -11.67 -0.61 -10.90
N ALA A 65 -11.82 0.30 -9.94
CA ALA A 65 -11.01 0.38 -8.75
C ALA A 65 -11.91 0.47 -7.49
N PRO A 66 -11.47 -0.08 -6.36
CA PRO A 66 -10.38 -1.06 -6.25
C PRO A 66 -10.75 -2.40 -6.93
N ALA A 67 -9.75 -3.13 -7.41
CA ALA A 67 -9.93 -4.37 -8.21
C ALA A 67 -9.68 -5.66 -7.41
N GLY A 68 -9.67 -5.59 -6.08
CA GLY A 68 -9.29 -6.69 -5.21
C GLY A 68 -7.82 -6.63 -4.74
N ALA A 69 -7.58 -7.15 -3.55
CA ALA A 69 -6.30 -7.42 -2.93
C ALA A 69 -6.46 -8.57 -1.92
N SER A 70 -5.38 -9.06 -1.30
CA SER A 70 -5.50 -10.05 -0.22
C SER A 70 -5.40 -9.42 1.17
N VAL A 71 -6.05 -10.01 2.17
CA VAL A 71 -5.85 -9.64 3.60
C VAL A 71 -4.35 -9.67 3.94
N ARG A 72 -3.64 -10.66 3.42
CA ARG A 72 -2.19 -10.80 3.59
C ARG A 72 -1.42 -9.61 3.03
N GLN A 73 -1.82 -9.05 1.91
CA GLN A 73 -1.16 -7.90 1.28
C GLN A 73 -1.28 -6.65 2.15
N VAL A 74 -2.48 -6.34 2.67
CA VAL A 74 -2.67 -5.21 3.60
C VAL A 74 -1.97 -5.47 4.93
N SER A 75 -2.01 -6.71 5.44
CA SER A 75 -1.26 -7.08 6.64
C SER A 75 0.25 -6.90 6.45
N HIS A 76 0.79 -7.27 5.28
CA HIS A 76 2.20 -7.09 4.96
C HIS A 76 2.58 -5.61 4.90
N TYR A 77 1.74 -4.78 4.27
CA TYR A 77 1.94 -3.33 4.25
C TYR A 77 2.03 -2.75 5.67
N GLY A 78 1.10 -3.14 6.55
CA GLY A 78 1.15 -2.76 7.96
C GLY A 78 2.40 -3.25 8.70
N GLN A 79 2.95 -4.41 8.33
CA GLN A 79 4.22 -4.89 8.88
C GLN A 79 5.41 -4.04 8.42
N VAL A 80 5.43 -3.59 7.17
CA VAL A 80 6.48 -2.69 6.66
C VAL A 80 6.50 -1.40 7.47
N ILE A 81 5.32 -0.80 7.71
CA ILE A 81 5.17 0.40 8.54
C ILE A 81 5.62 0.13 9.98
N ARG A 82 5.07 -0.91 10.62
CA ARG A 82 5.33 -1.20 12.03
C ARG A 82 6.80 -1.51 12.33
N PHE A 83 7.47 -2.23 11.44
CA PHE A 83 8.86 -2.65 11.63
C PHE A 83 9.85 -1.71 10.98
N ASN A 84 9.39 -0.70 10.23
CA ASN A 84 10.21 0.20 9.44
C ASN A 84 11.28 -0.54 8.62
N ALA A 85 10.87 -1.63 7.95
CA ALA A 85 11.79 -2.53 7.26
C ALA A 85 11.16 -3.08 5.99
N PHE A 86 11.87 -2.92 4.86
CA PHE A 86 11.48 -3.48 3.58
C PHE A 86 11.90 -4.96 3.50
N ARG A 87 11.02 -5.84 4.00
CA ARG A 87 11.32 -7.26 4.19
C ARG A 87 10.15 -8.17 3.86
N ARG A 88 10.41 -9.46 3.74
CA ARG A 88 9.36 -10.48 3.51
C ARG A 88 8.33 -10.50 4.65
N PHE A 89 7.17 -11.08 4.37
CA PHE A 89 6.08 -11.20 5.33
C PHE A 89 6.54 -11.87 6.64
N ASN A 90 6.21 -11.28 7.78
CA ASN A 90 6.49 -11.84 9.08
C ASN A 90 5.33 -12.75 9.51
N HIS A 91 5.53 -14.07 9.51
CA HIS A 91 4.49 -15.02 9.90
C HIS A 91 4.37 -15.18 11.42
N ASN A 92 5.51 -15.40 12.07
CA ASN A 92 5.81 -15.53 13.51
C ASN A 92 7.14 -16.29 13.61
N ALA A 93 7.79 -16.32 14.77
CA ALA A 93 9.13 -16.90 14.92
C ALA A 93 9.25 -18.36 14.44
N LEU A 94 8.29 -19.23 14.80
CA LEU A 94 8.31 -20.65 14.44
C LEU A 94 8.06 -20.86 12.94
N THR A 95 7.09 -20.14 12.38
CA THR A 95 6.75 -20.24 10.96
C THR A 95 7.84 -19.61 10.10
N ASN A 96 8.45 -18.51 10.54
CA ASN A 96 9.61 -17.93 9.87
C ASN A 96 10.81 -18.89 9.89
N LEU A 97 11.03 -19.61 10.99
CA LEU A 97 12.09 -20.62 11.03
C LEU A 97 11.85 -21.72 10.00
N ALA A 98 10.61 -22.21 9.88
CA ALA A 98 10.24 -23.22 8.89
C ALA A 98 10.33 -22.71 7.44
N VAL A 99 9.88 -21.47 7.18
CA VAL A 99 9.77 -20.91 5.81
C VAL A 99 11.08 -20.27 5.34
N TYR A 100 11.83 -19.63 6.24
CA TYR A 100 13.02 -18.84 5.92
C TYR A 100 14.32 -19.39 6.50
N GLY A 101 14.26 -20.40 7.37
CA GLY A 101 15.44 -20.90 8.11
C GLY A 101 15.93 -19.95 9.20
N ARG A 102 15.14 -18.94 9.58
CA ARG A 102 15.50 -17.90 10.57
C ARG A 102 14.26 -17.34 11.26
N LEU A 103 14.41 -16.90 12.50
CA LEU A 103 13.30 -16.39 13.32
C LEU A 103 12.70 -15.09 12.78
N ASN A 104 13.50 -14.27 12.09
CA ASN A 104 13.07 -13.02 11.47
C ASN A 104 13.04 -13.14 9.94
N PRO A 105 12.08 -12.50 9.26
CA PRO A 105 12.04 -12.52 7.80
C PRO A 105 13.23 -11.76 7.18
N PRO A 106 13.78 -12.24 6.05
CA PRO A 106 14.81 -11.51 5.32
C PRO A 106 14.33 -10.17 4.77
N GLU A 107 15.20 -9.18 4.79
CA GLU A 107 15.07 -7.95 4.01
C GLU A 107 15.22 -8.22 2.51
N TYR A 108 14.57 -7.38 1.71
CA TYR A 108 14.77 -7.37 0.27
C TYR A 108 16.07 -6.62 -0.04
N ASP A 109 16.96 -7.30 -0.74
CA ASP A 109 18.28 -6.78 -1.09
C ASP A 109 18.19 -5.87 -2.31
N LEU A 110 18.04 -4.57 -2.07
CA LEU A 110 17.89 -3.55 -3.12
C LEU A 110 19.13 -3.43 -4.02
N SER A 111 20.31 -3.89 -3.57
CA SER A 111 21.52 -3.92 -4.41
C SER A 111 21.39 -4.86 -5.62
N LYS A 112 20.42 -5.78 -5.58
CA LYS A 112 20.12 -6.70 -6.69
C LYS A 112 19.18 -6.13 -7.73
N VAL A 113 18.66 -4.91 -7.54
CA VAL A 113 17.82 -4.24 -8.54
C VAL A 113 18.72 -3.76 -9.68
N THR A 114 18.63 -4.41 -10.83
CA THR A 114 19.46 -4.09 -12.01
C THR A 114 18.78 -3.13 -12.98
N ALA A 115 17.44 -3.02 -12.90
CA ALA A 115 16.66 -2.19 -13.81
C ALA A 115 17.01 -0.69 -13.65
N PRO A 116 17.35 0.02 -14.75
CA PRO A 116 17.44 1.46 -14.73
C PRO A 116 16.11 2.06 -14.30
N SER A 117 16.13 2.90 -13.26
CA SER A 117 14.92 3.43 -12.64
C SER A 117 14.89 4.95 -12.69
N TYR A 118 13.72 5.50 -13.03
CA TYR A 118 13.41 6.91 -12.87
C TYR A 118 12.36 7.06 -11.76
N LEU A 119 12.64 7.93 -10.80
CA LEU A 119 11.78 8.13 -9.64
C LEU A 119 11.12 9.50 -9.73
N HIS A 120 9.78 9.55 -9.70
CA HIS A 120 9.01 10.79 -9.67
C HIS A 120 8.33 10.93 -8.32
N TYR A 121 8.32 12.14 -7.75
CA TYR A 121 7.70 12.37 -6.44
C TYR A 121 7.04 13.74 -6.32
N GLY A 122 5.88 13.78 -5.67
CA GLY A 122 5.21 15.00 -5.23
C GLY A 122 5.50 15.30 -3.76
N LEU A 123 5.51 16.57 -3.37
CA LEU A 123 5.74 16.94 -1.97
C LEU A 123 4.52 16.75 -1.07
N SER A 124 3.33 16.80 -1.66
CA SER A 124 2.05 16.66 -0.95
C SER A 124 1.48 15.24 -1.01
N ASP A 125 2.27 14.24 -1.43
CA ASP A 125 1.85 12.85 -1.48
C ASP A 125 1.50 12.33 -0.07
N LYS A 126 0.25 11.88 0.09
CA LYS A 126 -0.25 11.34 1.36
C LYS A 126 0.07 9.86 1.55
N GLU A 127 0.33 9.14 0.46
CA GLU A 127 0.62 7.70 0.49
C GLU A 127 2.13 7.45 0.50
N VAL A 128 2.90 8.18 -0.31
CA VAL A 128 4.35 8.00 -0.45
C VAL A 128 5.08 9.26 0.01
N ASN A 129 5.54 9.28 1.26
CA ASN A 129 6.34 10.40 1.74
C ASN A 129 7.60 10.57 0.89
N TYR A 130 7.83 11.78 0.36
CA TYR A 130 8.99 12.05 -0.48
C TYR A 130 10.32 11.70 0.18
N LYS A 131 10.41 11.76 1.53
CA LYS A 131 11.61 11.38 2.27
C LYS A 131 11.93 9.89 2.11
N ASP A 132 10.92 9.03 2.14
CA ASP A 132 11.08 7.59 1.96
C ASP A 132 11.50 7.26 0.53
N LEU A 133 10.98 8.01 -0.46
CA LEU A 133 11.40 7.88 -1.84
C LEU A 133 12.87 8.30 -2.04
N LEU A 134 13.34 9.35 -1.36
CA LEU A 134 14.76 9.72 -1.40
C LEU A 134 15.65 8.67 -0.73
N LEU A 135 15.20 8.02 0.34
CA LEU A 135 15.92 6.88 0.93
C LEU A 135 16.01 5.71 -0.07
N LEU A 136 14.90 5.40 -0.75
CA LEU A 136 14.89 4.39 -1.82
C LEU A 136 15.85 4.75 -2.95
N SER A 137 15.84 6.02 -3.38
CA SER A 137 16.73 6.53 -4.43
C SER A 137 18.21 6.31 -4.10
N ASN A 138 18.59 6.47 -2.83
CA ASN A 138 19.96 6.26 -2.38
C ASN A 138 20.33 4.78 -2.22
N ALA A 139 19.34 3.91 -1.95
CA ALA A 139 19.55 2.48 -1.75
C ALA A 139 19.62 1.70 -3.08
N LEU A 140 19.01 2.21 -4.14
CA LEU A 140 19.00 1.59 -5.45
C LEU A 140 20.31 1.86 -6.22
N PRO A 141 20.93 0.85 -6.84
CA PRO A 141 22.23 1.01 -7.51
C PRO A 141 22.14 1.64 -8.90
N ASN A 142 20.94 1.68 -9.52
CA ASN A 142 20.76 2.10 -10.91
C ASN A 142 19.62 3.11 -11.08
N VAL A 143 19.62 4.16 -10.26
CA VAL A 143 18.71 5.30 -10.43
C VAL A 143 19.31 6.24 -11.47
N VAL A 144 18.61 6.40 -12.60
CA VAL A 144 19.03 7.28 -13.69
C VAL A 144 18.63 8.73 -13.43
N GLY A 145 17.50 8.94 -12.74
CA GLY A 145 17.03 10.26 -12.38
C GLY A 145 15.95 10.24 -11.31
N THR A 146 15.96 11.27 -10.48
CA THR A 146 14.97 11.50 -9.41
C THR A 146 14.37 12.88 -9.62
N TYR A 147 13.09 12.94 -9.95
CA TYR A 147 12.39 14.14 -10.41
C TYR A 147 11.30 14.53 -9.43
N LYS A 148 11.44 15.71 -8.84
CA LYS A 148 10.35 16.36 -8.12
C LYS A 148 9.34 16.87 -9.13
N ILE A 149 8.05 16.66 -8.90
CA ILE A 149 6.99 17.33 -9.65
C ILE A 149 7.04 18.83 -9.29
N ASP A 150 7.08 19.70 -10.30
CA ASP A 150 7.30 21.15 -10.12
C ASP A 150 6.30 21.82 -9.17
N ARG A 151 5.08 21.27 -9.07
CA ARG A 151 4.02 21.78 -8.20
C ARG A 151 4.09 21.13 -6.84
N ASP A 152 4.33 21.94 -5.81
CA ASP A 152 4.44 21.47 -4.43
C ASP A 152 3.12 20.89 -3.89
N SER A 153 1.98 21.37 -4.38
CA SER A 153 0.62 20.90 -4.02
C SER A 153 0.21 19.60 -4.71
N PHE A 154 1.00 19.09 -5.65
CA PHE A 154 0.63 17.91 -6.41
C PHE A 154 0.57 16.67 -5.50
N ASN A 155 -0.66 16.17 -5.29
CA ASN A 155 -1.13 14.81 -4.94
C ASN A 155 -2.44 14.83 -4.15
#